data_AF-A0A3M7SBL4-F1
#
_entry.id   AF-A0A3M7SBL4-F1
#
_cell.length_a   1.000
_cell.length_b   1.000
_cell.length_c   1.000
_cell.angle_alpha   90.00
_cell.angle_beta   90.00
_cell.angle_gamma   90.00
#
_symmetry.space_group_name_H-M   'P 1'
#
loop_
_entity.id
_entity.type
_entity.pdbx_description
1 polymer ?
#
loop_
_entity_poly.entity_id
_entity_poly.type
_entity_poly.pdbx_seq_one_letter_code
_entity_poly.pdbx_strand_id
1 'polypeptide(L)'
;MVVFDVDTITDVSAFSKTAYEKLKPRPKLTQIDRKIHSAGGVMKNIFGLARVDVQIGTNKVSSHLLVVRGSTVDCLLGRDLLPSSTKLKCKSKMILKKLILKNIRSHEQ
;
A
#
# COMPACT_ATOMS: atom_id res chain seq x y z
N MET A 1 -6.82 7.35 16.19
CA MET A 1 -5.78 7.76 15.23
C MET A 1 -5.65 6.65 14.20
N VAL A 2 -5.68 6.97 12.90
CA VAL A 2 -5.44 5.97 11.83
C VAL A 2 -3.97 6.04 11.45
N VAL A 3 -3.27 4.91 11.50
CA VAL A 3 -1.83 4.85 11.21
C VAL A 3 -1.61 4.45 9.76
N PHE A 4 -1.06 5.38 8.98
CA PHE A 4 -0.67 5.17 7.59
C PHE A 4 0.86 5.02 7.49
N ASP A 5 1.30 4.07 6.68
CA ASP A 5 2.68 3.96 6.26
C ASP A 5 2.79 3.94 4.74
N VAL A 6 3.93 4.41 4.22
CA VAL A 6 4.20 4.49 2.79
C VAL A 6 5.36 3.57 2.47
N ASP A 7 5.07 2.50 1.73
CA ASP A 7 6.07 1.50 1.34
C ASP A 7 6.29 1.52 -0.16
N THR A 8 7.45 2.04 -0.57
CA THR A 8 7.83 2.13 -1.99
C THR A 8 8.32 0.80 -2.57
N ILE A 9 8.52 -0.23 -1.75
CA ILE A 9 8.97 -1.56 -2.17
C ILE A 9 7.76 -2.43 -2.48
N THR A 10 6.62 -2.19 -1.82
CA THR A 10 5.38 -2.90 -2.06
C THR A 10 4.62 -2.36 -3.27
N ASP A 11 4.21 -3.24 -4.18
CA ASP A 11 3.48 -2.87 -5.39
C ASP A 11 2.03 -2.45 -5.14
N VAL A 12 1.38 -3.09 -4.16
CA VAL A 12 -0.07 -2.99 -3.95
C VAL A 12 -0.37 -2.48 -2.55
N SER A 13 -1.27 -1.50 -2.46
CA SER A 13 -1.71 -0.96 -1.18
C SER A 13 -2.62 -1.92 -0.41
N ALA A 14 -2.56 -1.87 0.91
CA ALA A 14 -3.29 -2.77 1.79
C ALA A 14 -3.91 -2.07 3.00
N PHE A 15 -5.07 -2.56 3.45
CA PHE A 15 -5.70 -2.25 4.71
C PHE A 15 -5.54 -3.36 5.72
N SER A 16 -5.39 -3.00 6.98
CA SER A 16 -5.67 -3.95 8.06
C SER A 16 -7.16 -4.30 8.07
N LYS A 17 -7.48 -5.55 8.40
CA LYS A 17 -8.86 -6.01 8.64
C LYS A 17 -9.59 -5.09 9.62
N THR A 18 -8.90 -4.66 10.68
CA THR A 18 -9.42 -3.77 11.71
C THR A 18 -9.81 -2.39 11.15
N ALA A 19 -8.98 -1.82 10.28
CA ALA A 19 -9.27 -0.54 9.63
C ALA A 19 -10.45 -0.67 8.66
N TYR A 20 -10.46 -1.73 7.85
CA TYR A 20 -11.55 -2.04 6.94
C TYR A 20 -12.90 -2.20 7.66
N GLU A 21 -12.93 -2.89 8.80
CA GLU A 21 -14.16 -3.08 9.58
C GLU A 21 -14.74 -1.77 10.14
N LYS A 22 -13.92 -0.74 10.31
CA LYS A 22 -14.35 0.59 10.78
C LYS A 22 -14.93 1.47 9.68
N LEU A 23 -14.77 1.11 8.40
CA LEU A 23 -15.27 1.90 7.27
C LEU A 23 -16.81 1.95 7.25
N LYS A 24 -17.34 3.15 6.98
CA LYS A 24 -18.78 3.41 6.82
C LYS A 24 -19.01 4.31 5.59
N PRO A 25 -19.75 3.86 4.56
CA PRO A 25 -20.24 2.49 4.38
C PRO A 25 -19.07 1.50 4.21
N ARG A 26 -19.29 0.25 4.63
CA ARG A 26 -18.29 -0.81 4.46
C ARG A 26 -18.34 -1.31 3.01
N PRO A 27 -17.25 -1.22 2.23
CA PRO A 27 -17.23 -1.72 0.85
C PRO A 27 -17.40 -3.23 0.79
N LYS A 28 -17.96 -3.76 -0.30
CA LYS A 28 -18.01 -5.22 -0.52
C LYS A 28 -16.59 -5.75 -0.83
N LEU A 29 -16.23 -6.88 -0.22
CA LEU A 29 -14.99 -7.58 -0.56
C LEU A 29 -15.17 -8.40 -1.85
N THR A 30 -14.19 -8.28 -2.73
CA THR A 30 -14.05 -9.14 -3.90
C THR A 30 -13.02 -10.22 -3.60
N GLN A 31 -13.36 -11.47 -3.93
CA GLN A 31 -12.44 -12.60 -3.77
C GLN A 31 -11.25 -12.49 -4.73
N ILE A 32 -10.11 -13.04 -4.31
CA ILE A 32 -8.89 -13.03 -5.10
C ILE A 32 -8.52 -14.47 -5.40
N ASP A 33 -8.66 -14.88 -6.66
CA ASP A 33 -8.35 -16.26 -7.08
C ASP A 33 -6.85 -16.47 -7.39
N ARG A 34 -6.02 -15.47 -7.10
CA ARG A 34 -4.57 -15.47 -7.35
C ARG A 34 -3.79 -15.50 -6.04
N LYS A 35 -2.67 -16.22 -6.04
CA LYS A 35 -1.72 -16.20 -4.93
C LYS A 35 -1.04 -14.82 -4.87
N ILE A 36 -1.07 -14.20 -3.69
CA ILE A 36 -0.34 -12.97 -3.41
C ILE A 36 0.93 -13.34 -2.65
N HIS A 37 2.04 -12.71 -3.03
CA HIS A 37 3.36 -12.98 -2.48
C HIS A 37 3.87 -11.77 -1.70
N SER A 38 4.48 -12.01 -0.55
CA SER A 38 5.28 -11.05 0.20
C SER A 38 6.74 -11.53 0.23
N ALA A 39 7.62 -10.75 0.86
CA ALA A 39 9.01 -11.16 1.09
C ALA A 39 9.12 -12.49 1.86
N GLY A 40 8.12 -12.83 2.69
CA GLY A 40 8.06 -14.09 3.44
C GLY A 40 7.39 -15.25 2.70
N GLY A 41 7.05 -15.09 1.42
CA GLY A 41 6.36 -16.11 0.61
C GLY A 41 4.86 -15.83 0.41
N VAL A 42 4.07 -16.89 0.23
CA VAL A 42 2.64 -16.76 -0.09
C VAL A 42 1.86 -16.25 1.12
N MET A 43 1.15 -15.13 0.95
CA MET A 43 0.29 -14.55 1.97
C MET A 43 -1.01 -15.35 2.10
N LYS A 44 -1.26 -15.90 3.30
CA LYS A 44 -2.50 -16.66 3.62
C LYS A 44 -3.52 -15.84 4.41
N ASN A 45 -3.17 -14.62 4.78
CA ASN A 45 -3.92 -13.74 5.68
C ASN A 45 -4.72 -12.66 4.94
N ILE A 46 -5.03 -12.88 3.66
CA ILE A 46 -5.76 -11.93 2.81
C ILE A 46 -7.24 -12.30 2.81
N PHE A 47 -8.09 -11.32 3.09
CA PHE A 47 -9.55 -11.46 3.14
C PHE A 47 -10.22 -11.11 1.81
N GLY A 48 -9.58 -10.30 0.98
CA GLY A 48 -10.09 -9.90 -0.33
C GLY A 48 -9.60 -8.52 -0.75
N LEU A 49 -10.18 -8.01 -1.85
CA LEU A 49 -9.98 -6.64 -2.32
C LEU A 49 -11.20 -5.79 -1.98
N ALA A 50 -10.97 -4.61 -1.40
CA ALA A 50 -11.99 -3.60 -1.17
C ALA A 50 -11.74 -2.42 -2.11
N ARG A 51 -12.77 -2.00 -2.87
CA ARG A 51 -12.73 -0.73 -3.58
C ARG A 51 -13.01 0.40 -2.61
N VAL A 52 -12.06 1.30 -2.46
CA VAL A 52 -12.18 2.46 -1.57
C VAL A 52 -11.79 3.74 -2.26
N ASP A 53 -12.37 4.83 -1.79
CA ASP A 53 -11.91 6.16 -2.13
C ASP A 53 -10.91 6.62 -1.07
N VAL A 54 -9.65 6.79 -1.47
CA VAL A 54 -8.57 7.27 -0.62
C VAL A 54 -8.42 8.78 -0.83
N GLN A 55 -8.53 9.54 0.26
CA GLN A 55 -8.23 10.97 0.23
C GLN A 55 -6.78 11.20 0.64
N ILE A 56 -5.98 11.72 -0.29
CA ILE A 56 -4.55 12.02 -0.11
C ILE A 56 -4.36 13.53 -0.27
N GLY A 57 -4.36 14.25 0.86
CA GLY A 57 -4.40 15.71 0.85
C GLY A 57 -5.68 16.22 0.20
N THR A 58 -5.56 17.00 -0.87
CA THR A 58 -6.69 17.54 -1.63
C THR A 58 -7.19 16.60 -2.73
N ASN A 59 -6.45 15.50 -3.00
CA ASN A 59 -6.79 14.59 -4.08
C ASN A 59 -7.61 13.41 -3.54
N LYS A 60 -8.58 12.97 -4.34
CA LYS A 60 -9.38 11.77 -4.07
C LYS A 60 -9.10 10.74 -5.16
N VAL A 61 -8.78 9.52 -4.77
CA VAL A 61 -8.37 8.45 -5.68
C VAL A 61 -9.16 7.20 -5.33
N SER A 62 -9.90 6.66 -6.30
CA SER A 62 -10.59 5.38 -6.13
C SER A 62 -9.62 4.25 -6.49
N SER A 63 -9.38 3.32 -5.57
CA SER A 63 -8.47 2.20 -5.80
C SER A 63 -8.94 0.93 -5.09
N HIS A 64 -8.36 -0.21 -5.48
CA HIS A 64 -8.59 -1.49 -4.83
C HIS A 64 -7.45 -1.74 -3.85
N LEU A 65 -7.77 -1.87 -2.57
CA LEU A 65 -6.81 -2.17 -1.52
C LEU A 65 -7.02 -3.60 -1.02
N LEU A 66 -5.91 -4.31 -0.82
CA LEU A 66 -5.92 -5.64 -0.21
C LEU A 66 -6.31 -5.54 1.26
N VAL A 67 -7.28 -6.33 1.71
CA VAL A 67 -7.62 -6.40 3.13
C VAL A 67 -6.85 -7.56 3.76
N VAL A 68 -5.95 -7.25 4.67
CA VAL A 68 -5.02 -8.21 5.29
C VAL A 68 -5.19 -8.25 6.81
N ARG A 69 -5.07 -9.43 7.41
CA ARG A 69 -5.10 -9.60 8.88
C ARG A 69 -3.70 -9.57 9.46
N GLY A 70 -3.54 -8.96 10.64
CA GLY A 70 -2.27 -8.95 11.38
C GLY A 70 -1.28 -7.87 10.91
N SER A 71 -1.73 -6.88 10.15
CA SER A 71 -0.94 -5.68 9.88
C SER A 71 -0.82 -4.83 11.15
N THR A 72 0.38 -4.33 11.44
CA THR A 72 0.68 -3.41 12.54
C THR A 72 0.24 -1.97 12.25
N VAL A 73 0.04 -1.66 10.97
CA VAL A 73 -0.49 -0.37 10.49
C VAL A 73 -1.91 -0.53 9.97
N ASP A 74 -2.71 0.53 10.05
CA ASP A 74 -4.08 0.51 9.56
C ASP A 74 -4.11 0.47 8.02
N CYS A 75 -3.19 1.18 7.38
CA CYS A 75 -3.08 1.24 5.92
C CYS A 75 -1.62 1.35 5.48
N LEU A 76 -1.24 0.50 4.54
CA LEU A 76 0.04 0.51 3.86
C LEU A 76 -0.17 1.00 2.42
N LEU A 77 0.44 2.12 2.08
CA LEU A 77 0.34 2.72 0.74
C LEU A 77 1.52 2.25 -0.11
N GLY A 78 1.23 1.38 -1.06
CA GLY A 78 2.15 0.85 -2.06
C GLY A 78 2.30 1.76 -3.28
N ARG A 79 3.09 1.28 -4.24
CA ARG A 79 3.41 2.00 -5.49
C ARG A 79 2.19 2.29 -6.36
N ASP A 80 1.16 1.45 -6.31
CA ASP A 80 -0.13 1.66 -6.98
C ASP A 80 -0.77 3.03 -6.67
N LEU A 81 -0.58 3.54 -5.44
CA LEU A 81 -1.15 4.83 -5.01
C LEU A 81 -0.14 5.99 -5.03
N LEU A 82 1.16 5.74 -5.09
CA LEU A 82 2.20 6.79 -5.13
C LEU A 82 2.07 7.80 -6.29
N PRO A 83 1.78 7.40 -7.56
CA PRO A 83 1.69 8.34 -8.67
C PRO A 83 0.42 9.19 -8.65
N SER A 84 -0.51 8.95 -7.72
CA SER A 84 -1.81 9.64 -7.69
C SER A 84 -1.80 10.96 -6.88
N SER A 85 -0.68 11.34 -6.26
CA SER A 85 -0.53 12.70 -5.70
C SER A 85 0.82 13.33 -6.06
N THR A 86 0.80 14.61 -6.42
CA THR A 86 2.01 15.41 -6.71
C THR A 86 2.96 15.46 -5.51
N LYS A 87 2.43 15.47 -4.28
CA LYS A 87 3.23 15.38 -3.04
C LYS A 87 3.89 14.01 -2.85
N LEU A 88 3.19 12.91 -3.17
CA LEU A 88 3.75 11.55 -3.11
C LEU A 88 4.72 11.28 -4.25
N LYS A 89 4.50 11.84 -5.45
CA LYS A 89 5.48 11.81 -6.55
C LYS A 89 6.81 12.45 -6.13
N CYS A 90 6.78 13.60 -5.44
CA CYS A 90 8.01 14.25 -4.96
C CYS A 90 8.72 13.42 -3.89
N LYS A 91 7.99 12.85 -2.92
CA LYS A 91 8.58 11.95 -1.90
C LYS A 91 9.10 10.64 -2.51
N SER A 92 8.34 10.02 -3.41
CA SER A 92 8.71 8.80 -4.14
C SER A 92 9.95 9.01 -5.00
N LYS A 93 10.04 10.12 -5.76
CA LYS A 93 11.25 10.48 -6.52
C LYS A 93 12.48 10.67 -5.62
N MET A 94 12.31 11.28 -4.45
CA MET A 94 13.41 11.53 -3.51
C MET A 94 13.90 10.23 -2.86
N ILE A 95 12.98 9.30 -2.54
CA ILE A 95 13.30 7.97 -2.01
C ILE A 95 13.93 7.09 -3.10
N LEU A 96 13.37 7.08 -4.32
CA LEU A 96 13.90 6.32 -5.46
C LEU A 96 15.32 6.78 -5.83
N LYS A 97 15.59 8.10 -5.85
CA LYS A 97 16.95 8.62 -6.02
C LYS A 97 17.90 8.14 -4.93
N LYS A 98 17.48 8.11 -3.66
CA LYS A 98 18.31 7.60 -2.55
C LYS A 98 18.59 6.10 -2.67
N LEU A 99 17.61 5.30 -3.12
CA LEU A 99 17.77 3.86 -3.34
C LEU A 99 18.74 3.56 -4.49
N ILE A 100 18.62 4.28 -5.61
CA ILE A 100 19.55 4.17 -6.74
C ILE A 100 20.98 4.56 -6.33
N LEU A 101 21.14 5.67 -5.58
CA LEU A 101 22.44 6.11 -5.07
C LEU A 101 23.07 5.12 -4.08
N LYS A 102 22.27 4.41 -3.27
CA LYS A 102 22.76 3.35 -2.38
C LYS A 102 23.22 2.12 -3.17
N ASN A 103 22.46 1.70 -4.19
CA ASN A 103 22.85 0.55 -5.02
C ASN A 103 24.12 0.80 -5.84
N ILE A 104 24.33 2.03 -6.34
CA ILE A 104 25.58 2.37 -7.06
C ILE A 104 26.79 2.27 -6.12
N ARG A 105 26.68 2.76 -4.87
CA ARG A 105 27.79 2.67 -3.90
C ARG A 105 28.08 1.25 -3.41
N SER A 106 27.11 0.34 -3.43
CA SER A 106 27.31 -1.06 -3.06
C SER A 106 27.94 -1.91 -4.16
N HIS A 107 28.07 -1.38 -5.38
CA HIS A 107 28.72 -2.06 -6.52
C HIS A 107 30.15 -1.55 -6.79
N GLU A 108 30.64 -0.55 -6.03
CA GLU A 108 32.02 -0.04 -6.10
C GLU A 108 32.90 -0.48 -4.92
N GLN A 109 32.49 -1.51 -4.16
CA GLN A 109 33.29 -2.14 -3.10
C GLN A 109 33.59 -3.61 -3.42
#